data_AF-A0A938R7W1-F1
#
_entry.id   AF-A0A938R7W1-F1
#
_cell.length_a   1.000
_cell.length_b   1.000
_cell.length_c   1.000
_cell.angle_alpha   90.00
_cell.angle_beta   90.00
_cell.angle_gamma   90.00
#
_symmetry.space_group_name_H-M   'P 1'
#
loop_
_entity.id
_entity.type
_entity.pdbx_description
1 polymer ?
#
loop_
_entity_poly.entity_id
_entity_poly.type
_entity_poly.pdbx_seq_one_letter_code
_entity_poly.pdbx_strand_id
1 'polypeptide(L)'
;MKSVSLLPDTAEEKKKEESPVKETMLPVDSPPQEVDRITMRNGDILLGKILNEVVSIRTIYGTIYFQKESLHRIVLGNPSGKGQKEREQDILYSKYGDKLTGTIYDLQIKINLLTETKLSLSKEHVKEMEFGVMPEFEQKPSQEKSTEFPSKNVITQ
;
A
#
# COMPACT_ATOMS: atom_id res chain seq x y z
N MET A 1 -6.91 70.10 -34.11
CA MET A 1 -6.04 69.17 -34.87
C MET A 1 -6.78 67.82 -34.88
N LYS A 2 -7.35 67.37 -36.02
CA LYS A 2 -6.76 66.38 -36.98
C LYS A 2 -6.10 65.21 -36.22
N SER A 3 -6.39 63.92 -36.42
CA SER A 3 -6.81 63.15 -37.61
C SER A 3 -7.01 61.68 -37.21
N VAL A 4 -8.05 60.99 -37.72
CA VAL A 4 -7.99 59.87 -38.69
C VAL A 4 -7.57 58.49 -38.12
N SER A 5 -8.56 57.59 -38.19
CA SER A 5 -8.60 56.15 -38.53
C SER A 5 -7.30 55.38 -38.77
N LEU A 6 -7.30 54.08 -38.42
CA LEU A 6 -7.20 52.93 -39.35
C LEU A 6 -6.99 51.60 -38.58
N LEU A 7 -7.90 50.64 -38.80
CA LEU A 7 -7.57 49.21 -38.74
C LEU A 7 -6.67 48.84 -39.93
N PRO A 8 -5.96 47.72 -39.85
CA PRO A 8 -6.20 46.70 -40.86
C PRO A 8 -6.31 45.27 -40.29
N ASP A 9 -7.29 44.55 -40.81
CA ASP A 9 -7.28 43.09 -41.03
C ASP A 9 -6.07 42.69 -41.90
N THR A 10 -5.32 41.66 -41.52
CA THR A 10 -4.80 40.66 -42.49
C THR A 10 -4.42 39.36 -41.81
N ALA A 11 -4.71 38.26 -42.51
CA ALA A 11 -4.66 36.88 -42.10
C ALA A 11 -3.28 36.20 -42.24
N GLU A 12 -3.25 34.97 -41.73
CA GLU A 12 -2.53 33.78 -42.20
C GLU A 12 -1.17 33.34 -41.61
N GLU A 13 -1.20 32.02 -41.37
CA GLU A 13 -0.15 30.99 -41.37
C GLU A 13 0.86 30.81 -40.23
N LYS A 14 0.60 29.71 -39.49
CA LYS A 14 1.51 28.58 -39.21
C LYS A 14 2.95 28.92 -38.84
N LYS A 15 3.27 28.64 -37.57
CA LYS A 15 4.45 27.83 -37.27
C LYS A 15 4.21 26.96 -36.03
N LYS A 16 4.10 25.65 -36.26
CA LYS A 16 4.43 24.62 -35.28
C LYS A 16 5.86 24.91 -34.81
N GLU A 17 6.05 25.16 -33.53
CA GLU A 17 7.35 24.98 -32.91
C GLU A 17 7.14 24.07 -31.71
N GLU A 18 7.49 22.80 -31.95
CA GLU A 18 7.69 21.73 -30.99
C GLU A 18 8.50 22.27 -29.81
N SER A 19 7.86 22.41 -28.65
CA SER A 19 8.58 22.45 -27.39
C SER A 19 9.25 21.08 -27.21
N PRO A 20 10.59 20.99 -27.05
CA PRO A 20 11.24 19.72 -26.89
C PRO A 20 10.74 19.09 -25.58
N VAL A 21 10.23 17.88 -25.70
CA VAL A 21 9.95 16.97 -24.60
C VAL A 21 11.23 16.89 -23.77
N LYS A 22 11.24 17.56 -22.62
CA LYS A 22 12.22 17.24 -21.57
C LYS A 22 11.89 15.82 -21.13
N GLU A 23 12.47 14.85 -21.82
CA GLU A 23 12.72 13.52 -21.27
C GLU A 23 13.56 13.74 -20.02
N THR A 24 12.87 13.91 -18.89
CA THR A 24 13.48 13.86 -17.58
C THR A 24 13.79 12.40 -17.36
N MET A 25 14.93 11.95 -17.87
CA MET A 25 15.56 10.72 -17.43
C MET A 25 15.71 10.86 -15.92
N LEU A 26 14.89 10.12 -15.17
CA LEU A 26 15.06 9.99 -13.74
C LEU A 26 16.49 9.52 -13.49
N PRO A 27 17.26 10.18 -12.62
CA PRO A 27 18.63 9.77 -12.33
C PRO A 27 18.64 8.34 -11.80
N VAL A 28 19.48 7.50 -12.43
CA VAL A 28 19.78 6.08 -12.15
C VAL A 28 20.52 5.90 -10.80
N ASP A 29 20.23 6.76 -9.83
CA ASP A 29 20.83 6.78 -8.49
C ASP A 29 19.81 7.13 -7.40
N SER A 30 18.51 7.02 -7.71
CA SER A 30 17.48 7.13 -6.67
C SER A 30 17.55 5.86 -5.82
N PRO A 31 17.77 5.96 -4.49
CA PRO A 31 17.73 4.78 -3.63
C PRO A 31 16.37 4.09 -3.81
N PRO A 32 16.32 2.74 -3.77
CA PRO A 32 15.08 2.00 -3.89
C PRO A 32 14.04 2.61 -2.95
N GLN A 33 13.00 3.19 -3.54
CA GLN A 33 12.02 3.95 -2.79
C GLN A 33 11.22 2.94 -1.97
N GLU A 34 11.44 2.95 -0.66
CA GLU A 34 10.65 2.16 0.27
C GLU A 34 9.17 2.54 0.11
N VAL A 35 8.35 1.55 -0.23
CA VAL A 35 6.89 1.71 -0.33
C VAL A 35 6.24 0.93 0.80
N ASP A 36 5.08 1.38 1.23
CA ASP A 36 4.23 0.60 2.12
C ASP A 36 3.28 -0.25 1.30
N ARG A 37 2.94 -1.41 1.85
CA ARG A 37 2.03 -2.38 1.24
C ARG A 37 0.84 -2.62 2.15
N ILE A 38 -0.35 -2.56 1.58
CA ILE A 38 -1.59 -2.96 2.25
C ILE A 38 -2.15 -4.17 1.50
N THR A 39 -2.35 -5.28 2.22
CA THR A 39 -3.10 -6.43 1.69
C THR A 39 -4.52 -6.36 2.23
N MET A 40 -5.48 -6.32 1.32
CA MET A 40 -6.91 -6.28 1.62
C MET A 40 -7.43 -7.70 1.90
N ARG A 41 -8.55 -7.82 2.63
CA ARG A 41 -9.16 -9.12 2.94
C ARG A 41 -9.70 -9.85 1.71
N ASN A 42 -10.05 -9.12 0.65
CA ASN A 42 -10.44 -9.69 -0.63
C ASN A 42 -9.25 -10.21 -1.47
N GLY A 43 -8.00 -9.98 -1.02
CA GLY A 43 -6.79 -10.38 -1.71
C GLY A 43 -6.12 -9.27 -2.52
N ASP A 44 -6.75 -8.10 -2.67
CA ASP A 44 -6.16 -6.98 -3.39
C ASP A 44 -4.94 -6.43 -2.65
N ILE A 45 -3.97 -5.92 -3.40
CA ILE A 45 -2.74 -5.34 -2.87
C ILE A 45 -2.66 -3.89 -3.31
N LEU A 46 -2.47 -2.99 -2.35
CA LEU A 46 -2.26 -1.57 -2.57
C LEU A 46 -0.84 -1.21 -2.18
N LEU A 47 -0.14 -0.49 -3.07
CA LEU A 47 1.21 -0.01 -2.86
C LEU A 47 1.21 1.53 -2.82
N GLY A 48 1.93 2.11 -1.87
CA GLY A 48 1.98 3.55 -1.70
C GLY A 48 2.60 3.97 -0.37
N LYS A 49 2.32 5.19 0.09
CA LYS A 49 2.74 5.68 1.40
C LYS A 49 1.53 5.73 2.35
N ILE A 50 1.55 4.91 3.39
CA ILE A 50 0.59 5.00 4.49
C ILE A 50 0.84 6.32 5.24
N LEU A 51 -0.24 7.07 5.48
CA LEU A 51 -0.21 8.42 6.07
C LEU A 51 -0.49 8.42 7.57
N ASN A 52 -0.76 7.26 8.17
CA ASN A 52 -0.90 7.11 9.61
C ASN A 52 0.50 7.15 10.25
N GLU A 53 0.83 8.27 10.88
CA GLU A 53 2.13 8.49 11.55
C GLU A 53 2.24 7.71 12.87
N VAL A 54 1.11 7.57 13.59
CA VAL A 54 1.06 6.88 14.88
C VAL A 54 0.00 5.80 14.85
N VAL A 55 0.37 4.62 15.35
CA VAL A 55 -0.55 3.48 15.55
C VAL A 55 -0.67 3.22 17.04
N SER A 56 -1.90 3.04 17.51
CA SER A 56 -2.17 2.68 18.90
C SER A 56 -2.71 1.26 19.03
N ILE A 57 -2.16 0.49 19.96
CA ILE A 57 -2.62 -0.85 20.28
C ILE A 57 -2.99 -0.94 21.76
N ARG A 58 -4.20 -1.39 22.06
CA ARG A 58 -4.63 -1.70 23.42
C ARG A 58 -4.36 -3.15 23.73
N THR A 59 -3.54 -3.35 24.74
CA THR A 59 -3.19 -4.65 25.31
C THR A 59 -3.89 -4.80 26.66
N ILE A 60 -3.69 -5.96 27.31
CA ILE A 60 -4.14 -6.18 28.70
C ILE A 60 -3.42 -5.27 29.71
N TYR A 61 -2.25 -4.74 29.35
CA TYR A 61 -1.42 -3.90 30.22
C TYR A 61 -1.69 -2.40 30.04
N GLY A 62 -2.44 -2.03 28.99
CA GLY A 62 -2.73 -0.63 28.66
C GLY A 62 -2.62 -0.36 27.16
N THR A 63 -2.73 0.92 26.80
CA THR A 63 -2.58 1.41 25.42
C THR A 63 -1.14 1.81 25.18
N ILE A 64 -0.55 1.26 24.11
CA ILE A 64 0.82 1.56 23.68
C ILE A 64 0.74 2.25 22.32
N TYR A 65 1.58 3.27 22.12
CA TYR A 65 1.64 4.06 20.90
C TYR A 65 2.96 3.80 20.18
N PHE A 66 2.88 3.58 18.88
CA PHE A 66 4.02 3.32 18.01
C PHE A 66 4.08 4.36 16.92
N GLN A 67 5.28 4.89 16.68
CA GLN A 67 5.59 5.65 15.48
C GLN A 67 5.67 4.68 14.30
N LYS A 68 5.14 5.09 13.14
CA LYS A 68 5.14 4.29 11.91
C LYS A 68 6.55 3.80 11.54
N GLU A 69 7.56 4.64 11.73
CA GLU A 69 8.95 4.32 11.40
C GLU A 69 9.51 3.16 12.21
N SER A 70 8.95 2.90 13.40
CA SER A 70 9.34 1.81 14.29
C SER A 70 8.58 0.51 14.01
N LEU A 71 7.61 0.53 13.08
CA LEU A 71 6.78 -0.62 12.73
C LEU A 71 7.28 -1.30 11.48
N HIS A 72 7.26 -2.62 11.49
CA HIS A 72 7.55 -3.45 10.33
C HIS A 72 6.27 -3.94 9.67
N ARG A 73 5.36 -4.50 10.48
CA ARG A 73 4.13 -5.12 9.99
C ARG A 73 3.00 -5.05 11.01
N ILE A 74 1.77 -4.92 10.52
CA ILE A 74 0.55 -5.05 11.30
C ILE A 74 -0.35 -6.09 10.63
N VAL A 75 -0.88 -7.02 11.40
CA VAL A 75 -1.87 -8.00 10.97
C VAL A 75 -3.16 -7.71 11.73
N LEU A 76 -4.26 -7.51 11.01
CA LEU A 76 -5.54 -7.14 11.58
C LEU A 76 -6.42 -8.37 11.74
N GLY A 77 -6.85 -8.64 12.97
CA GLY A 77 -7.71 -9.78 13.28
C GLY A 77 -9.06 -9.69 12.56
N ASN A 78 -9.66 -10.84 12.25
CA ASN A 78 -10.97 -10.87 11.58
C ASN A 78 -12.08 -10.25 12.46
N PRO A 79 -12.83 -9.25 11.96
CA PRO A 79 -13.95 -8.67 12.70
C PRO A 79 -15.18 -9.59 12.71
N SER A 80 -15.28 -10.53 11.74
CA SER A 80 -16.43 -11.41 11.53
C SER A 80 -16.28 -12.74 12.28
N GLY A 81 -16.02 -12.67 13.59
CA GLY A 81 -16.32 -13.80 14.47
C GLY A 81 -17.83 -13.81 14.72
N LYS A 82 -18.57 -14.72 14.06
CA LYS A 82 -19.98 -14.96 14.39
C LYS A 82 -20.06 -15.63 15.77
N GLY A 83 -20.07 -14.81 16.82
CA GLY A 83 -20.24 -15.25 18.21
C GLY A 83 -19.21 -14.65 19.17
N GLN A 84 -19.53 -14.64 20.46
CA GLN A 84 -18.63 -14.23 21.56
C GLN A 84 -17.33 -15.06 21.68
N LYS A 85 -17.11 -16.06 20.82
CA LYS A 85 -15.88 -16.83 20.77
C LYS A 85 -14.85 -16.11 19.90
N GLU A 86 -13.96 -15.42 20.61
CA GLU A 86 -12.64 -14.93 20.17
C GLU A 86 -12.66 -14.13 18.86
N ARG A 87 -12.87 -12.81 18.99
CA ARG A 87 -12.33 -11.87 18.00
C ARG A 87 -10.83 -12.12 17.93
N GLU A 88 -10.32 -12.47 16.76
CA GLU A 88 -8.88 -12.54 16.53
C GLU A 88 -8.27 -11.20 16.93
N GLN A 89 -7.21 -11.25 17.73
CA GLN A 89 -6.52 -10.04 18.15
C GLN A 89 -5.65 -9.53 17.01
N ASP A 90 -5.47 -8.21 16.94
CA ASP A 90 -4.52 -7.59 16.04
C ASP A 90 -3.10 -7.87 16.54
N ILE A 91 -2.18 -8.04 15.61
CA ILE A 91 -0.77 -8.31 15.88
C ILE A 91 0.07 -7.21 15.25
N LEU A 92 1.00 -6.66 16.03
CA LEU A 92 1.93 -5.63 15.62
C LEU A 92 3.35 -6.17 15.77
N TYR A 93 4.13 -6.00 14.70
CA TYR A 93 5.54 -6.36 14.64
C TYR A 93 6.38 -5.10 14.50
N SER A 94 7.28 -4.87 15.45
CA SER A 94 8.24 -3.78 15.37
C SER A 94 9.44 -4.15 14.48
N LYS A 95 10.10 -3.13 13.91
CA LYS A 95 11.40 -3.31 13.25
C LYS A 95 12.49 -3.82 14.19
N TYR A 96 12.32 -3.67 15.50
CA TYR A 96 13.27 -4.16 16.51
C TYR A 96 13.07 -5.63 16.91
N GLY A 97 12.08 -6.31 16.33
CA GLY A 97 11.79 -7.73 16.61
C GLY A 97 10.69 -7.96 17.65
N ASP A 98 10.13 -6.90 18.23
CA ASP A 98 9.03 -7.03 19.18
C ASP A 98 7.74 -7.47 18.49
N LYS A 99 6.97 -8.30 19.19
CA LYS A 99 5.63 -8.74 18.80
C LYS A 99 4.63 -8.38 19.89
N LEU A 100 3.62 -7.61 19.53
CA LEU A 100 2.53 -7.20 20.42
C LEU A 100 1.20 -7.67 19.87
N THR A 101 0.33 -8.10 20.78
CA THR A 101 -1.01 -8.58 20.45
C THR A 101 -2.04 -7.76 21.23
N GLY A 102 -3.11 -7.35 20.57
CA GLY A 102 -4.12 -6.50 21.20
C GLY A 102 -5.22 -6.06 20.25
N THR A 103 -5.77 -4.87 20.49
CA THR A 103 -6.77 -4.25 19.62
C THR A 103 -6.30 -2.88 19.18
N ILE A 104 -6.16 -2.71 17.87
CA ILE A 104 -5.83 -1.43 17.22
C ILE A 104 -7.12 -0.65 17.01
N TYR A 105 -7.14 0.62 17.43
CA TYR A 105 -8.34 1.48 17.39
C TYR A 105 -8.46 2.36 16.15
N ASP A 106 -7.50 2.28 15.23
CA ASP A 106 -7.57 3.05 13.99
C ASP A 106 -8.78 2.61 13.15
N LEU A 107 -9.76 3.50 13.05
CA LEU A 107 -10.97 3.30 12.26
C LEU A 107 -10.68 3.44 10.75
N GLN A 108 -9.67 4.24 10.39
CA GLN A 108 -9.32 4.53 9.01
C GLN A 108 -7.81 4.50 8.78
N ILE A 109 -7.42 3.75 7.76
CA ILE A 109 -6.05 3.66 7.25
C ILE A 109 -5.99 4.52 6.00
N LYS A 110 -5.17 5.57 6.02
CA LYS A 110 -5.00 6.48 4.89
C LYS A 110 -3.74 6.09 4.12
N ILE A 111 -3.85 5.99 2.80
CA ILE A 111 -2.73 5.68 1.91
C ILE A 111 -2.71 6.65 0.73
N ASN A 112 -1.53 7.13 0.39
CA ASN A 112 -1.27 7.79 -0.88
C ASN A 112 -0.67 6.76 -1.83
N LEU A 113 -1.44 6.31 -2.82
CA LEU A 113 -0.98 5.31 -3.78
C LEU A 113 0.18 5.84 -4.63
N LEU A 114 0.90 4.93 -5.28
CA LEU A 114 1.92 5.29 -6.28
C LEU A 114 1.37 6.11 -7.45
N THR A 115 0.06 6.00 -7.71
CA THR A 115 -0.66 6.81 -8.71
C THR A 115 -1.02 8.22 -8.20
N GLU A 116 -0.53 8.63 -7.02
CA GLU A 116 -0.87 9.87 -6.31
C GLU A 116 -2.32 9.98 -5.86
N THR A 117 -3.08 8.89 -5.94
CA THR A 117 -4.45 8.82 -5.46
C THR A 117 -4.46 8.60 -3.95
N LYS A 118 -5.15 9.47 -3.22
CA LYS A 118 -5.37 9.31 -1.78
C LYS A 118 -6.61 8.45 -1.53
N LEU A 119 -6.44 7.38 -0.76
CA LEU A 119 -7.51 6.50 -0.32
C LEU A 119 -7.61 6.47 1.21
N SER A 120 -8.84 6.31 1.70
CA SER A 120 -9.11 6.01 3.11
C SER A 120 -9.83 4.68 3.19
N LEU A 121 -9.22 3.73 3.89
CA LEU A 121 -9.66 2.35 3.98
C LEU A 121 -10.15 2.07 5.40
N SER A 122 -11.31 1.42 5.52
CA SER A 122 -11.77 0.90 6.81
C SER A 122 -10.90 -0.27 7.24
N LYS A 123 -10.54 -0.31 8.52
CA LYS A 123 -9.77 -1.40 9.15
C LYS A 123 -10.36 -2.79 8.86
N GLU A 124 -11.68 -2.87 8.74
CA GLU A 124 -12.40 -4.13 8.51
C GLU A 124 -12.08 -4.78 7.15
N HIS A 125 -11.71 -3.97 6.14
CA HIS A 125 -11.37 -4.44 4.80
C HIS A 125 -9.88 -4.74 4.63
N VAL A 126 -9.05 -4.34 5.60
CA VAL A 126 -7.61 -4.56 5.56
C VAL A 126 -7.28 -5.83 6.33
N LYS A 127 -6.42 -6.67 5.73
CA LYS A 127 -5.89 -7.88 6.35
C LYS A 127 -4.55 -7.59 7.01
N GLU A 128 -3.67 -6.91 6.30
CA GLU A 128 -2.32 -6.62 6.79
C GLU A 128 -1.76 -5.32 6.19
N MET A 129 -0.80 -4.75 6.89
CA MET A 129 -0.01 -3.60 6.45
C MET A 129 1.46 -3.90 6.71
N GLU A 130 2.31 -3.66 5.71
CA GLU A 130 3.76 -3.79 5.80
C GLU A 130 4.39 -2.45 5.45
N PHE A 131 5.39 -2.04 6.23
CA PHE A 131 6.00 -0.72 6.11
C PHE A 131 7.42 -0.83 5.57
N GLY A 132 7.74 0.05 4.61
CA GLY A 132 9.07 0.10 3.99
C GLY A 132 9.46 -1.18 3.26
N VAL A 133 8.53 -1.78 2.53
CA VAL A 133 8.85 -2.87 1.62
C VAL A 133 9.57 -2.31 0.40
N MET A 134 10.61 -3.01 -0.06
CA MET A 134 11.12 -2.76 -1.39
C MET A 134 10.10 -3.35 -2.37
N PRO A 135 9.65 -2.60 -3.39
CA PRO A 135 8.83 -3.19 -4.43
C PRO A 135 9.69 -4.21 -5.17
N GLU A 136 9.47 -5.51 -4.90
CA GLU A 136 9.93 -6.57 -5.78
C GLU A 136 9.21 -6.36 -7.11
N PHE A 137 9.88 -5.73 -8.07
CA PHE A 137 9.45 -5.75 -9.47
C PHE A 137 9.68 -7.14 -10.04
N GLU A 138 8.96 -8.18 -9.58
CA GLU A 138 9.05 -9.49 -10.24
C GLU A 138 7.73 -10.25 -10.38
N GLN A 139 7.50 -10.63 -11.64
CA GLN A 139 6.63 -11.67 -12.12
C GLN A 139 7.01 -13.02 -11.49
N LYS A 140 6.13 -13.63 -10.69
CA LYS A 140 5.58 -14.99 -10.91
C LYS A 140 4.73 -15.46 -9.73
N PRO A 141 3.62 -16.17 -10.00
CA PRO A 141 2.83 -16.84 -8.96
C PRO A 141 3.62 -18.02 -8.40
N SER A 142 3.83 -18.03 -7.08
CA SER A 142 4.26 -19.24 -6.38
C SER A 142 3.12 -20.26 -6.46
N GLN A 143 3.35 -21.31 -7.25
CA GLN A 143 2.43 -22.42 -7.45
C GLN A 143 2.02 -23.06 -6.11
N GLU A 144 0.71 -23.28 -5.99
CA GLU A 144 0.12 -24.28 -5.09
C GLU A 144 0.91 -25.59 -5.19
N LYS A 145 1.50 -26.02 -4.06
CA LYS A 145 1.94 -27.40 -3.90
C LYS A 145 0.84 -28.17 -3.17
N SER A 146 -0.17 -28.57 -3.94
CA SER A 146 -1.12 -29.60 -3.56
C SER A 146 -0.34 -30.85 -3.18
N THR A 147 -0.43 -31.25 -1.91
CA THR A 147 0.17 -32.48 -1.42
C THR A 147 -0.80 -33.62 -1.71
N GLU A 148 -0.68 -34.19 -2.90
CA GLU A 148 -1.36 -35.43 -3.29
C GLU A 148 -0.63 -36.61 -2.61
N PHE A 149 -1.33 -37.33 -1.75
CA PHE A 149 -0.83 -38.54 -1.09
C PHE A 149 -0.92 -39.73 -2.05
N PRO A 150 0.18 -40.45 -2.37
CA PRO A 150 0.06 -41.72 -3.05
C PRO A 150 -0.21 -42.86 -2.04
N SER A 151 -1.39 -43.45 -2.16
CA SER A 151 -1.77 -44.74 -1.57
C SER A 151 -0.78 -45.84 -1.97
N LYS A 152 -0.09 -46.46 -1.01
CA LYS A 152 0.70 -47.67 -1.24
C LYS A 152 -0.23 -48.89 -1.32
N ASN A 153 -0.51 -49.32 -2.55
CA ASN A 153 -0.81 -50.72 -2.83
C ASN A 153 0.50 -51.51 -2.73
N VAL A 154 0.60 -52.42 -1.77
CA VAL A 154 1.67 -53.43 -1.70
C VAL A 154 1.05 -54.76 -2.11
N ILE A 155 1.45 -55.27 -3.27
CA ILE A 155 1.31 -56.68 -3.64
C ILE A 155 2.69 -57.17 -4.06
N THR A 156 2.97 -58.43 -3.70
CA THR A 156 4.02 -59.37 -4.16
C THR A 156 5.22 -59.50 -3.21
N GLN A 157 5.25 -60.58 -2.42
CA GLN A 157 5.75 -61.90 -2.86
C GLN A 157 4.97 -63.02 -2.18
#